data_AF-A0A183P6A5-F1
#
_entry.id   AF-A0A183P6A5-F1
#
_cell.length_a   1.000
_cell.length_b   1.000
_cell.length_c   1.000
_cell.angle_alpha   90.00
_cell.angle_beta   90.00
_cell.angle_gamma   90.00
#
_symmetry.space_group_name_H-M   'P 1'
#
loop_
_entity.id
_entity.type
_entity.pdbx_description
1 polymer ?
#
loop_
_entity_poly.entity_id
_entity_poly.type
_entity_poly.pdbx_seq_one_letter_code
_entity_poly.pdbx_strand_id
1 'polypeptide(L)'
;MQLDELDFEDDLAILSHTQQQMQQKTNSVAADSATVGPNMHKAKSKILQYNTTCNNPITLHGEHLEDVKAFTYLSSIIDEHSGSDADVKSRVGKARTAYLQIFEKLLFGLCFFHALVQERIKFGPLGWNIPYGFNESDLRISVRQLQMFVNEYDKVPYDAIQYMTGECNYGGRVTDERDRRCLMTILLDFLCQNVVSDPHYKFSPSGLYYAPPKMEYNEYLEFIKGLPAIQAPEVFGMHGNVDITRELSETRTLFDSILLTVGQTSSEVGGFTDSRIDAIANDILGKLPNAYDISEAYKKYPVKYEESMNTVLVQEMERFNKLVETNMNLVNPLMLLLSLIYFINS
;
A
#
# COMPACT_ATOMS: atom_id res chain seq x y z
N MET A 1 -62.55 -13.10 6.64
CA MET A 1 -61.61 -12.26 7.38
C MET A 1 -61.22 -11.13 6.43
N GLN A 2 -61.93 -10.01 6.55
CA GLN A 2 -61.73 -8.81 5.73
C GLN A 2 -60.48 -8.11 6.28
N LEU A 3 -59.50 -7.83 5.42
CA LEU A 3 -58.31 -7.05 5.76
C LEU A 3 -58.71 -5.57 5.72
N ASP A 4 -59.35 -5.10 6.78
CA ASP A 4 -59.50 -3.67 7.04
C ASP A 4 -58.21 -3.17 7.71
N GLU A 5 -57.68 -2.03 7.28
CA GLU A 5 -56.49 -1.31 7.80
C GLU A 5 -55.10 -1.77 7.29
N LEU A 6 -54.91 -1.77 5.97
CA LEU A 6 -53.61 -1.39 5.40
C LEU A 6 -53.69 0.08 5.00
N ASP A 7 -53.51 0.98 5.99
CA ASP A 7 -53.29 2.40 5.75
C ASP A 7 -51.96 2.55 5.01
N PHE A 8 -52.01 2.74 3.69
CA PHE A 8 -50.85 3.20 2.93
C PHE A 8 -50.52 4.63 3.39
N GLU A 9 -49.43 4.78 4.15
CA GLU A 9 -48.85 6.08 4.51
C GLU A 9 -47.75 6.43 3.51
N ASP A 10 -48.11 7.13 2.43
CA ASP A 10 -47.14 7.88 1.62
C ASP A 10 -47.34 9.38 1.87
N ASP A 11 -46.28 10.04 2.34
CA ASP A 11 -46.26 11.48 2.58
C ASP A 11 -46.22 12.24 1.23
N LEU A 12 -47.31 12.89 0.84
CA LEU A 12 -47.37 13.73 -0.36
C LEU A 12 -47.17 15.21 -0.01
N ALA A 13 -46.15 15.84 -0.60
CA ALA A 13 -45.89 17.28 -0.47
C ALA A 13 -46.44 18.07 -1.66
N ILE A 14 -47.35 19.02 -1.40
CA ILE A 14 -47.90 19.93 -2.41
C ILE A 14 -47.30 21.33 -2.23
N LEU A 15 -46.54 21.81 -3.22
CA LEU A 15 -45.95 23.15 -3.22
C LEU A 15 -46.72 24.09 -4.15
N SER A 16 -47.05 25.29 -3.66
CA SER A 16 -47.74 26.34 -4.42
C SER A 16 -47.31 27.73 -3.94
N HIS A 17 -47.23 28.68 -4.87
CA HIS A 17 -46.88 30.07 -4.56
C HIS A 17 -48.09 30.93 -4.17
N THR A 18 -49.30 30.45 -4.45
CA THR A 18 -50.53 31.12 -4.06
C THR A 18 -51.46 30.17 -3.34
N GLN A 19 -52.25 30.73 -2.43
CA GLN A 19 -53.23 29.99 -1.67
C GLN A 19 -54.31 29.37 -2.56
N GLN A 20 -54.75 30.09 -3.60
CA GLN A 20 -55.75 29.59 -4.54
C GLN A 20 -55.25 28.33 -5.25
N GLN A 21 -53.97 28.30 -5.65
CA GLN A 21 -53.34 27.11 -6.23
C GLN A 21 -53.22 25.98 -5.21
N MET A 22 -52.89 26.30 -3.94
CA MET A 22 -52.80 25.30 -2.88
C MET A 22 -54.17 24.64 -2.61
N GLN A 23 -55.24 25.42 -2.53
CA GLN A 23 -56.60 24.89 -2.37
C GLN A 23 -57.04 24.06 -3.58
N GLN A 24 -56.76 24.53 -4.80
CA GLN A 24 -57.08 23.79 -6.03
C GLN A 24 -56.35 22.44 -6.08
N LYS A 25 -55.06 22.41 -5.77
CA LYS A 25 -54.28 21.16 -5.75
C LYS A 25 -54.75 20.23 -4.63
N THR A 26 -55.05 20.76 -3.44
CA THR A 26 -55.58 19.96 -2.32
C THR A 26 -56.92 19.31 -2.71
N ASN A 27 -57.81 20.07 -3.36
CA ASN A 27 -59.09 19.54 -3.85
C ASN A 27 -58.91 18.50 -4.96
N SER A 28 -57.98 18.74 -5.90
CA SER A 28 -57.67 17.79 -6.98
C SER A 28 -57.14 16.48 -6.42
N VAL A 29 -56.14 16.55 -5.53
CA VAL A 29 -55.53 15.36 -4.90
C VAL A 29 -56.56 14.60 -4.08
N ALA A 30 -57.42 15.29 -3.33
CA ALA A 30 -58.49 14.64 -2.57
C ALA A 30 -59.49 13.91 -3.49
N ALA A 31 -59.84 14.51 -4.62
CA ALA A 31 -60.74 13.89 -5.60
C ALA A 31 -60.07 12.69 -6.29
N ASP A 32 -58.82 12.83 -6.73
CA ASP A 32 -58.06 11.77 -7.38
C ASP A 32 -57.82 10.59 -6.42
N SER A 33 -57.45 10.88 -5.18
CA SER A 33 -57.28 9.88 -4.11
C SER A 33 -58.55 9.04 -3.93
N ALA A 34 -59.72 9.70 -3.85
CA ALA A 34 -61.01 9.02 -3.71
C ALA A 34 -61.35 8.08 -4.89
N THR A 35 -60.80 8.32 -6.09
CA THR A 35 -60.99 7.44 -7.25
C THR A 35 -60.07 6.21 -7.26
N VAL A 36 -58.92 6.30 -6.59
CA VAL A 36 -57.89 5.23 -6.57
C VAL A 36 -58.03 4.35 -5.32
N GLY A 37 -58.84 4.75 -4.33
CA GLY A 37 -59.14 3.99 -3.11
C GLY A 37 -58.56 4.57 -1.80
N PRO A 38 -57.40 5.26 -1.78
CA PRO A 38 -56.90 5.93 -0.58
C PRO A 38 -57.76 7.15 -0.21
N ASN A 39 -57.95 7.41 1.08
CA ASN A 39 -58.58 8.64 1.56
C ASN A 39 -57.54 9.54 2.24
N MET A 40 -57.60 10.84 1.94
CA MET A 40 -56.77 11.82 2.65
C MET A 40 -57.28 12.00 4.09
N HIS A 41 -56.45 11.67 5.07
CA HIS A 41 -56.79 11.89 6.47
C HIS A 41 -56.51 13.33 6.89
N LYS A 42 -57.57 14.05 7.30
CA LYS A 42 -57.47 15.41 7.84
C LYS A 42 -56.48 15.50 9.00
N ALA A 43 -56.58 14.59 9.99
CA ALA A 43 -55.74 14.63 11.19
C ALA A 43 -54.24 14.46 10.90
N LYS A 44 -53.90 13.92 9.72
CA LYS A 44 -52.53 13.72 9.24
C LYS A 44 -52.11 14.79 8.22
N SER A 45 -53.05 15.59 7.70
CA SER A 45 -52.81 16.66 6.73
C SER A 45 -52.51 17.98 7.44
N LYS A 46 -51.34 18.56 7.19
CA LYS A 46 -50.86 19.81 7.81
C LYS A 46 -50.37 20.80 6.77
N ILE A 47 -50.34 22.08 7.13
CA ILE A 47 -49.89 23.17 6.25
C ILE A 47 -48.70 23.87 6.88
N LEU A 48 -47.60 23.97 6.15
CA LEU A 48 -46.48 24.84 6.51
C LEU A 48 -46.51 26.07 5.60
N GLN A 49 -46.54 27.25 6.21
CA GLN A 49 -46.39 28.52 5.50
C GLN A 49 -44.90 28.90 5.44
N TYR A 50 -44.42 29.30 4.26
CA TYR A 50 -43.02 29.70 4.05
C TYR A 50 -42.98 31.10 3.43
N ASN A 51 -42.19 32.01 4.03
CA ASN A 51 -41.96 33.40 3.57
C ASN A 51 -43.18 34.32 3.41
N THR A 52 -44.40 33.87 3.68
CA THR A 52 -45.62 34.65 3.43
C THR A 52 -46.64 34.41 4.54
N THR A 53 -47.19 35.48 5.10
CA THR A 53 -48.34 35.40 6.03
C THR A 53 -49.64 35.20 5.24
N CYS A 54 -50.36 34.13 5.54
CA CYS A 54 -51.68 33.86 4.97
C CYS A 54 -52.76 33.84 6.06
N ASN A 55 -53.85 34.59 5.86
CA ASN A 55 -54.94 34.72 6.84
C ASN A 55 -56.16 33.86 6.52
N ASN A 56 -56.20 33.23 5.35
CA ASN A 56 -57.35 32.47 4.90
C ASN A 56 -57.08 30.97 5.10
N PRO A 57 -58.05 30.22 5.65
CA PRO A 57 -57.90 28.79 5.89
C PRO A 57 -57.90 27.95 4.60
N ILE A 58 -57.01 26.97 4.46
CA ILE A 58 -57.14 25.90 3.46
C ILE A 58 -57.98 24.77 4.06
N THR A 59 -58.88 24.22 3.26
CA THR A 59 -59.85 23.23 3.72
C THR A 59 -59.72 21.90 3.00
N LEU A 60 -59.98 20.81 3.72
CA LEU A 60 -60.15 19.46 3.19
C LEU A 60 -61.52 18.96 3.66
N HIS A 61 -62.38 18.54 2.72
CA HIS A 61 -63.77 18.17 3.00
C HIS A 61 -64.58 19.25 3.76
N GLY A 62 -64.27 20.53 3.55
CA GLY A 62 -64.94 21.66 4.18
C GLY A 62 -64.43 22.02 5.58
N GLU A 63 -63.45 21.29 6.12
CA GLU A 63 -62.85 21.58 7.42
C GLU A 63 -61.44 22.14 7.29
N HIS A 64 -61.04 23.03 8.22
CA HIS A 64 -59.72 23.64 8.23
C HIS A 64 -58.60 22.63 8.51
N LEU A 65 -57.54 22.69 7.73
CA LEU A 65 -56.29 21.98 8.00
C LEU A 65 -55.43 22.75 9.01
N GLU A 66 -54.66 22.05 9.83
CA GLU A 66 -53.82 22.68 10.85
C GLU A 66 -52.61 23.38 10.20
N ASP A 67 -52.43 24.67 10.48
CA ASP A 67 -51.19 25.39 10.20
C ASP A 67 -50.14 25.01 11.26
N VAL A 68 -49.01 24.48 10.80
CA VAL A 68 -47.85 24.15 11.64
C VAL A 68 -46.67 25.05 11.31
N LYS A 69 -45.82 25.29 12.32
CA LYS A 69 -44.58 26.07 12.16
C LYS A 69 -43.40 25.25 11.67
N ALA A 70 -43.47 23.94 11.82
CA ALA A 70 -42.47 22.99 11.34
C ALA A 70 -43.08 21.61 11.13
N PHE A 71 -42.47 20.81 10.26
CA PHE A 71 -42.78 19.39 10.11
C PHE A 71 -41.49 18.57 10.02
N THR A 72 -41.55 17.30 10.43
CA THR A 72 -40.45 16.36 10.23
C THR A 72 -40.74 15.54 8.98
N TYR A 73 -39.84 15.58 8.00
CA TYR A 73 -39.96 14.80 6.78
C TYR A 73 -38.63 14.13 6.49
N LEU A 74 -38.65 12.81 6.29
CA LEU A 74 -37.44 11.99 6.09
C LEU A 74 -36.35 12.27 7.15
N SER A 75 -36.76 12.44 8.41
CA SER A 75 -35.92 12.78 9.56
C SER A 75 -35.23 14.16 9.55
N SER A 76 -35.63 15.06 8.65
CA SER A 76 -35.20 16.46 8.66
C SER A 76 -36.35 17.37 9.10
N ILE A 77 -36.04 18.39 9.91
CA ILE A 77 -37.02 19.40 10.33
C ILE A 77 -37.08 20.49 9.25
N ILE A 78 -38.27 20.69 8.70
CA ILE A 78 -38.57 21.76 7.75
C ILE A 78 -39.35 22.83 8.51
N ASP A 79 -38.80 24.04 8.59
CA ASP A 79 -39.40 25.19 9.27
C ASP A 79 -39.34 26.45 8.39
N GLU A 80 -39.97 27.52 8.88
CA GLU A 80 -40.02 28.84 8.24
C GLU A 80 -38.65 29.57 8.16
N HIS A 81 -37.60 29.02 8.79
CA HIS A 81 -36.29 29.65 8.96
C HIS A 81 -35.15 28.88 8.30
N SER A 82 -35.42 28.11 7.24
CA SER A 82 -34.42 27.33 6.50
C SER A 82 -33.70 26.24 7.33
N GLY A 83 -34.38 25.67 8.34
CA GLY A 83 -33.88 24.56 9.16
C GLY A 83 -33.42 23.34 8.34
N SER A 84 -34.05 23.09 7.19
CA SER A 84 -33.62 22.04 6.25
C SER A 84 -32.27 22.34 5.59
N ASP A 85 -31.96 23.60 5.27
CA ASP A 85 -30.66 23.96 4.67
C ASP A 85 -29.55 23.84 5.71
N ALA A 86 -29.82 24.25 6.95
CA ALA A 86 -28.91 24.08 8.07
C ALA A 86 -28.65 22.58 8.38
N ASP A 87 -29.69 21.73 8.37
CA ASP A 87 -29.56 20.29 8.59
C ASP A 87 -28.82 19.60 7.44
N VAL A 88 -29.17 19.90 6.18
CA VAL A 88 -28.44 19.40 5.00
C VAL A 88 -26.98 19.83 5.04
N LYS A 89 -26.70 21.10 5.32
CA LYS A 89 -25.33 21.62 5.43
C LYS A 89 -24.56 21.00 6.59
N SER A 90 -25.22 20.72 7.72
CA SER A 90 -24.66 19.99 8.85
C SER A 90 -24.34 18.54 8.49
N ARG A 91 -25.26 17.84 7.82
CA ARG A 91 -25.06 16.45 7.35
C ARG A 91 -23.95 16.35 6.31
N VAL A 92 -23.94 17.26 5.33
CA VAL A 92 -22.85 17.40 4.34
C VAL A 92 -21.53 17.74 5.03
N GLY A 93 -21.54 18.62 6.04
CA GLY A 93 -20.36 18.98 6.83
C GLY A 93 -19.81 17.80 7.64
N LYS A 94 -20.67 17.01 8.27
CA LYS A 94 -20.31 15.78 9.00
C LYS A 94 -19.74 14.73 8.04
N ALA A 95 -20.41 14.49 6.90
CA ALA A 95 -19.92 13.57 5.87
C ALA A 95 -18.55 14.01 5.35
N ARG A 96 -18.39 15.29 5.00
CA ARG A 96 -17.12 15.87 4.56
C ARG A 96 -16.02 15.72 5.61
N THR A 97 -16.34 15.91 6.89
CA THR A 97 -15.37 15.75 7.98
C THR A 97 -14.93 14.28 8.10
N ALA A 98 -15.87 13.34 7.98
CA ALA A 98 -15.54 11.92 7.98
C ALA A 98 -14.65 11.53 6.78
N TYR A 99 -14.97 11.98 5.57
CA TYR A 99 -14.14 11.73 4.38
C TYR A 99 -12.74 12.34 4.52
N LEU A 100 -12.63 13.55 5.06
CA LEU A 100 -11.33 14.18 5.32
C LEU A 100 -10.49 13.37 6.32
N GLN A 101 -11.10 12.87 7.40
CA GLN A 101 -10.38 12.03 8.37
C GLN A 101 -9.91 10.71 7.77
N ILE A 102 -10.74 10.06 6.95
CA ILE A 102 -10.37 8.84 6.21
C ILE A 102 -9.17 9.12 5.31
N PHE A 103 -9.26 10.19 4.51
CA PHE A 103 -8.20 10.57 3.58
C PHE A 103 -6.89 10.91 4.32
N GLU A 104 -6.93 11.71 5.38
CA GLU A 104 -5.74 12.10 6.15
C GLU A 104 -5.02 10.87 6.75
N LYS A 105 -5.77 9.92 7.33
CA LYS A 105 -5.20 8.69 7.88
C LYS A 105 -4.57 7.79 6.82
N LEU A 106 -5.26 7.57 5.70
CA LEU A 106 -4.74 6.75 4.60
C LEU A 106 -3.59 7.45 3.87
N LEU A 107 -3.61 8.77 3.77
CA LEU A 107 -2.51 9.56 3.25
C LEU A 107 -1.26 9.39 4.11
N PHE A 108 -1.40 9.45 5.44
CA PHE A 108 -0.29 9.19 6.34
C PHE A 108 0.26 7.76 6.16
N GLY A 109 -0.63 6.76 6.08
CA GLY A 109 -0.25 5.38 5.78
C GLY A 109 0.52 5.24 4.46
N LEU A 110 0.03 5.85 3.38
CA LEU A 110 0.67 5.86 2.07
C LEU A 110 2.06 6.52 2.10
N CYS A 111 2.19 7.66 2.77
CA CYS A 111 3.49 8.34 2.94
C CYS A 111 4.46 7.50 3.76
N PHE A 112 3.98 6.84 4.81
CA PHE A 112 4.79 5.94 5.63
C PHE A 112 5.26 4.72 4.83
N PHE A 113 4.36 4.10 4.07
CA PHE A 113 4.69 3.03 3.12
C PHE A 113 5.78 3.48 2.14
N HIS A 114 5.64 4.67 1.53
CA HIS A 114 6.62 5.21 0.60
C HIS A 114 8.01 5.35 1.23
N ALA A 115 8.08 5.96 2.41
CA ALA A 115 9.34 6.11 3.15
C ALA A 115 9.94 4.73 3.51
N LEU A 116 9.11 3.80 3.96
CA LEU A 116 9.53 2.44 4.33
C LEU A 116 10.14 1.70 3.14
N VAL A 117 9.49 1.69 1.97
CA VAL A 117 10.01 0.95 0.80
C VAL A 117 11.30 1.53 0.26
N GLN A 118 11.50 2.86 0.37
CA GLN A 118 12.76 3.53 0.03
C GLN A 118 13.87 3.16 1.00
N GLU A 119 13.59 3.21 2.31
CA GLU A 119 14.56 2.89 3.35
C GLU A 119 14.98 1.40 3.33
N ARG A 120 14.07 0.51 2.91
CA ARG A 120 14.38 -0.94 2.80
C ARG A 120 15.55 -1.25 1.87
N ILE A 121 15.88 -0.38 0.91
CA ILE A 121 17.04 -0.56 0.00
C ILE A 121 18.36 -0.65 0.79
N LYS A 122 18.44 -0.02 1.97
CA LYS A 122 19.65 -0.03 2.83
C LYS A 122 20.00 -1.42 3.37
N PHE A 123 19.07 -2.37 3.34
CA PHE A 123 19.30 -3.74 3.82
C PHE A 123 19.74 -4.71 2.71
N GLY A 124 20.08 -4.19 1.51
CA GLY A 124 20.53 -5.00 0.39
C GLY A 124 19.51 -6.09 0.01
N PRO A 125 19.95 -7.33 -0.31
CA PRO A 125 19.06 -8.44 -0.67
C PRO A 125 18.00 -8.82 0.38
N LEU A 126 18.23 -8.50 1.66
CA LEU A 126 17.22 -8.73 2.72
C LEU A 126 16.09 -7.68 2.68
N GLY A 127 16.40 -6.50 2.13
CA GLY A 127 15.43 -5.46 1.82
C GLY A 127 14.66 -5.76 0.55
N TRP A 128 15.41 -5.86 -0.55
CA TRP A 128 14.95 -6.12 -1.91
C TRP A 128 16.00 -6.94 -2.66
N ASN A 129 15.60 -7.96 -3.40
CA ASN A 129 16.53 -8.70 -4.26
C ASN A 129 17.15 -7.78 -5.32
N ILE A 130 16.39 -6.80 -5.81
CA ILE A 130 16.82 -5.79 -6.77
C ILE A 130 16.59 -4.38 -6.19
N PRO A 131 17.58 -3.46 -6.23
CA PRO A 131 17.43 -2.12 -5.65
C PRO A 131 16.57 -1.20 -6.53
N TYR A 132 15.24 -1.25 -6.33
CA TYR A 132 14.29 -0.43 -7.10
C TYR A 132 14.31 1.04 -6.69
N GLY A 133 14.35 1.95 -7.68
CA GLY A 133 14.26 3.39 -7.44
C GLY A 133 12.81 3.87 -7.33
N PHE A 134 12.16 3.67 -6.18
CA PHE A 134 10.86 4.28 -5.87
C PHE A 134 11.00 5.78 -5.69
N ASN A 135 10.17 6.57 -6.36
CA ASN A 135 10.35 8.02 -6.46
C ASN A 135 9.07 8.82 -6.17
N GLU A 136 9.23 10.14 -6.12
CA GLU A 136 8.17 11.09 -5.82
C GLU A 136 6.99 11.05 -6.81
N SER A 137 7.22 10.64 -8.06
CA SER A 137 6.12 10.48 -9.03
C SER A 137 5.20 9.33 -8.63
N ASP A 138 5.75 8.23 -8.13
CA ASP A 138 4.98 7.07 -7.66
C ASP A 138 4.10 7.46 -6.46
N LEU A 139 4.65 8.23 -5.52
CA LEU A 139 3.89 8.77 -4.38
C LEU A 139 2.79 9.71 -4.87
N ARG A 140 3.14 10.71 -5.69
CA ARG A 140 2.21 11.75 -6.14
C ARG A 140 1.01 11.21 -6.89
N ILE A 141 1.22 10.24 -7.79
CA ILE A 141 0.10 9.62 -8.50
C ILE A 141 -0.78 8.79 -7.56
N SER A 142 -0.17 8.06 -6.62
CA SER A 142 -0.89 7.26 -5.61
C SER A 142 -1.72 8.14 -4.68
N VAL A 143 -1.20 9.29 -4.26
CA VAL A 143 -1.95 10.28 -3.44
C VAL A 143 -3.16 10.82 -4.20
N ARG A 144 -2.97 11.17 -5.48
CA ARG A 144 -4.07 11.68 -6.32
C ARG A 144 -5.16 10.62 -6.50
N GLN A 145 -4.78 9.38 -6.79
CA GLN A 145 -5.72 8.27 -6.94
C GLN A 145 -6.43 7.95 -5.64
N LEU A 146 -5.72 7.94 -4.50
CA LEU A 146 -6.31 7.79 -3.18
C LEU A 146 -7.38 8.86 -2.94
N GLN A 147 -7.06 10.13 -3.23
CA GLN A 147 -7.99 11.23 -3.08
C GLN A 147 -9.23 11.05 -3.96
N MET A 148 -9.06 10.63 -5.22
CA MET A 148 -10.17 10.34 -6.12
C MET A 148 -11.07 9.24 -5.57
N PHE A 149 -10.50 8.09 -5.19
CA PHE A 149 -11.28 6.96 -4.67
C PHE A 149 -12.03 7.28 -3.37
N VAL A 150 -11.42 8.04 -2.46
CA VAL A 150 -12.08 8.44 -1.21
C VAL A 150 -13.22 9.45 -1.45
N ASN A 151 -13.11 10.29 -2.48
CA ASN A 151 -14.11 11.31 -2.79
C ASN A 151 -15.28 10.80 -3.66
N GLU A 152 -15.02 9.84 -4.55
CA GLU A 152 -16.01 9.36 -5.54
C GLU A 152 -16.92 8.25 -5.01
N TYR A 153 -16.47 7.47 -4.02
CA TYR A 153 -17.18 6.29 -3.54
C TYR A 153 -17.68 6.47 -2.10
N ASP A 154 -18.93 6.07 -1.84
CA ASP A 154 -19.53 6.10 -0.49
C ASP A 154 -18.79 5.21 0.52
N LYS A 155 -18.19 4.13 0.02
CA LYS A 155 -17.33 3.21 0.79
C LYS A 155 -15.96 3.19 0.15
N VAL A 156 -14.93 3.31 0.99
CA VAL A 156 -13.53 3.27 0.56
C VAL A 156 -13.23 1.95 -0.17
N PRO A 157 -12.87 1.97 -1.46
CA PRO A 157 -12.58 0.76 -2.22
C PRO A 157 -11.13 0.32 -1.98
N TYR A 158 -10.85 -0.27 -0.82
CA TYR A 158 -9.49 -0.66 -0.40
C TYR A 158 -8.78 -1.54 -1.44
N ASP A 159 -9.45 -2.55 -1.97
CA ASP A 159 -8.86 -3.47 -2.97
C ASP A 159 -8.39 -2.71 -4.22
N ALA A 160 -9.18 -1.74 -4.70
CA ALA A 160 -8.81 -0.94 -5.86
C ALA A 160 -7.63 0.01 -5.56
N ILE A 161 -7.63 0.64 -4.38
CA ILE A 161 -6.55 1.51 -3.93
C ILE A 161 -5.25 0.73 -3.78
N GLN A 162 -5.30 -0.44 -3.17
CA GLN A 162 -4.16 -1.35 -2.95
C GLN A 162 -3.63 -1.87 -4.28
N TYR A 163 -4.49 -2.30 -5.19
CA TYR A 163 -4.09 -2.75 -6.53
C TYR A 163 -3.42 -1.61 -7.32
N MET A 164 -4.05 -0.44 -7.39
CA MET A 164 -3.50 0.70 -8.13
C MET A 164 -2.15 1.16 -7.55
N THR A 165 -2.03 1.21 -6.23
CA THR A 165 -0.78 1.62 -5.59
C THR A 165 0.29 0.54 -5.75
N GLY A 166 -0.02 -0.70 -5.39
CA GLY A 166 0.96 -1.77 -5.26
C GLY A 166 1.29 -2.49 -6.56
N GLU A 167 0.32 -2.79 -7.42
CA GLU A 167 0.56 -3.49 -8.69
C GLU A 167 0.92 -2.52 -9.82
N CYS A 168 0.22 -1.38 -9.91
CA CYS A 168 0.40 -0.43 -11.01
C CYS A 168 1.50 0.59 -10.73
N ASN A 169 1.37 1.40 -9.67
CA ASN A 169 2.25 2.55 -9.46
C ASN A 169 3.65 2.12 -8.99
N TYR A 170 3.74 1.34 -7.91
CA TYR A 170 5.01 0.84 -7.39
C TYR A 170 5.42 -0.47 -8.07
N GLY A 171 4.47 -1.40 -8.22
CA GLY A 171 4.70 -2.72 -8.82
C GLY A 171 5.13 -2.67 -10.28
N GLY A 172 4.80 -1.61 -11.02
CA GLY A 172 5.32 -1.38 -12.37
C GLY A 172 6.85 -1.31 -12.45
N ARG A 173 7.53 -1.04 -11.33
CA ARG A 173 9.00 -1.03 -11.23
C ARG A 173 9.58 -2.37 -10.82
N VAL A 174 8.78 -3.21 -10.16
CA VAL A 174 9.24 -4.43 -9.50
C VAL A 174 9.20 -5.59 -10.49
N THR A 175 10.38 -6.08 -10.82
CA THR A 175 10.62 -7.15 -11.80
C THR A 175 10.68 -8.55 -11.20
N ASP A 176 11.06 -8.67 -9.93
CA ASP A 176 11.15 -9.94 -9.22
C ASP A 176 9.80 -10.29 -8.55
N GLU A 177 9.34 -11.53 -8.68
CA GLU A 177 8.04 -11.96 -8.16
C GLU A 177 8.01 -11.98 -6.62
N ARG A 178 9.14 -12.31 -5.97
CA ARG A 178 9.22 -12.34 -4.51
C ARG A 178 9.23 -10.93 -3.94
N ASP A 179 9.96 -10.02 -4.58
CA ASP A 179 9.93 -8.60 -4.25
C ASP A 179 8.53 -8.01 -4.47
N ARG A 180 7.83 -8.37 -5.55
CA ARG A 180 6.45 -7.91 -5.80
C ARG A 180 5.51 -8.37 -4.69
N ARG A 181 5.60 -9.64 -4.30
CA ARG A 181 4.81 -10.18 -3.18
C ARG A 181 5.13 -9.47 -1.87
N CYS A 182 6.41 -9.18 -1.61
CA CYS A 182 6.86 -8.45 -0.43
C CYS A 182 6.28 -7.03 -0.41
N LEU A 183 6.42 -6.29 -1.51
CA LEU A 183 5.85 -4.94 -1.69
C LEU A 183 4.35 -4.92 -1.40
N MET A 184 3.60 -5.85 -2.00
CA MET A 184 2.15 -5.95 -1.77
C MET A 184 1.83 -6.25 -0.32
N THR A 185 2.54 -7.18 0.31
CA THR A 185 2.32 -7.54 1.72
C THR A 185 2.52 -6.33 2.64
N ILE A 186 3.62 -5.59 2.43
CA ILE A 186 3.91 -4.37 3.18
C ILE A 186 2.79 -3.33 2.97
N LEU A 187 2.35 -3.11 1.73
CA LEU A 187 1.32 -2.12 1.41
C LEU A 187 0.00 -2.36 2.16
N LEU A 188 -0.39 -3.63 2.32
CA LEU A 188 -1.64 -4.01 2.99
C LEU A 188 -1.69 -3.57 4.45
N ASP A 189 -0.53 -3.43 5.11
CA ASP A 189 -0.48 -2.97 6.51
C ASP A 189 -0.80 -1.47 6.64
N PHE A 190 -0.60 -0.68 5.58
CA PHE A 190 -0.74 0.79 5.59
C PHE A 190 -2.00 1.31 4.89
N LEU A 191 -2.56 0.55 3.94
CA LEU A 191 -3.76 0.92 3.20
C LEU A 191 -4.92 -0.04 3.48
N CYS A 192 -5.24 -0.25 4.75
CA CYS A 192 -6.35 -1.11 5.17
C CYS A 192 -7.39 -0.38 6.02
N GLN A 193 -8.55 -1.04 6.19
CA GLN A 193 -9.65 -0.50 6.99
C GLN A 193 -9.27 -0.25 8.46
N ASN A 194 -8.33 -1.02 9.01
CA ASN A 194 -7.94 -0.90 10.42
C ASN A 194 -7.24 0.44 10.71
N VAL A 195 -6.44 0.97 9.78
CA VAL A 195 -5.82 2.30 9.91
C VAL A 195 -6.87 3.38 10.20
N VAL A 196 -8.01 3.29 9.51
CA VAL A 196 -9.12 4.24 9.65
C VAL A 196 -9.94 3.96 10.90
N SER A 197 -10.39 2.71 11.05
CA SER A 197 -11.44 2.33 12.01
C SER A 197 -10.94 2.07 13.43
N ASP A 198 -9.69 1.63 13.61
CA ASP A 198 -9.11 1.36 14.92
C ASP A 198 -8.21 2.54 15.35
N PRO A 199 -8.57 3.29 16.41
CA PRO A 199 -7.75 4.37 16.94
C PRO A 199 -6.40 3.92 17.51
N HIS A 200 -6.25 2.63 17.84
CA HIS A 200 -5.05 2.06 18.42
C HIS A 200 -4.20 1.31 17.41
N TYR A 201 -4.58 1.29 16.12
CA TYR A 201 -3.84 0.59 15.09
C TYR A 201 -2.40 1.10 15.00
N LYS A 202 -1.44 0.18 15.10
CA LYS A 202 -0.01 0.47 15.05
C LYS A 202 0.60 -0.13 13.79
N PHE A 203 1.55 0.59 13.21
CA PHE A 203 2.30 0.16 12.04
C PHE A 203 3.46 -0.77 12.37
N SER A 204 3.89 -0.83 13.62
CA SER A 204 4.92 -1.77 14.06
C SER A 204 4.65 -2.31 15.47
N PRO A 205 5.26 -3.44 15.84
CA PRO A 205 5.10 -4.06 17.16
C PRO A 205 5.48 -3.17 18.36
N SER A 206 6.46 -2.27 18.25
CA SER A 206 6.79 -1.34 19.35
C SER A 206 5.66 -0.37 19.71
N GLY A 207 4.70 -0.18 18.81
CA GLY A 207 3.56 0.73 19.00
C GLY A 207 3.90 2.22 18.89
N LEU A 208 5.15 2.55 18.54
CA LEU A 208 5.63 3.93 18.35
C LEU A 208 5.13 4.53 17.03
N TYR A 209 4.96 3.70 16.00
CA TYR A 209 4.60 4.15 14.66
C TYR A 209 3.10 3.93 14.42
N TYR A 210 2.39 5.00 14.08
CA TYR A 210 0.95 4.98 13.80
C TYR A 210 0.53 6.22 13.01
N ALA A 211 -0.64 6.16 12.37
CA ALA A 211 -1.28 7.35 11.81
C ALA A 211 -1.87 8.18 12.96
N PRO A 212 -1.37 9.42 13.19
CA PRO A 212 -1.92 10.25 14.25
C PRO A 212 -3.36 10.67 13.92
N PRO A 213 -4.15 11.11 14.91
CA PRO A 213 -5.46 11.70 14.66
C PRO A 213 -5.34 12.96 13.81
N LYS A 214 -6.49 13.51 13.39
CA LYS A 214 -6.50 14.81 12.72
C LYS A 214 -5.86 15.88 13.61
N MET A 215 -4.84 16.53 13.06
CA MET A 215 -4.04 17.58 13.70
C MET A 215 -3.83 18.74 12.73
N GLU A 216 -3.29 19.85 13.22
CA GLU A 216 -2.82 20.94 12.36
C GLU A 216 -1.49 20.59 11.68
N TYR A 217 -1.18 21.26 10.57
CA TYR A 217 0.01 20.96 9.77
C TYR A 217 1.32 20.94 10.59
N ASN A 218 1.52 21.95 11.44
CA ASN A 218 2.72 22.04 12.27
C ASN A 218 2.79 20.92 13.32
N GLU A 219 1.65 20.46 13.82
CA GLU A 219 1.59 19.36 14.79
C GLU A 219 1.98 18.03 14.15
N TYR A 220 1.61 17.80 12.88
CA TYR A 220 2.12 16.65 12.12
C TYR A 220 3.65 16.69 11.99
N LEU A 221 4.23 17.86 11.73
CA LEU A 221 5.69 18.00 11.64
C LEU A 221 6.37 17.69 12.97
N GLU A 222 5.84 18.19 14.08
CA GLU A 222 6.38 17.90 15.41
C GLU A 222 6.20 16.41 15.79
N PHE A 223 5.06 15.80 15.42
CA PHE A 223 4.86 14.36 15.57
C PHE A 223 5.92 13.54 14.83
N ILE A 224 6.16 13.85 13.55
CA ILE A 224 7.16 13.15 12.73
C ILE A 224 8.57 13.35 13.27
N LYS A 225 8.93 14.57 13.72
CA LYS A 225 10.22 14.84 14.36
C LYS A 225 10.40 14.10 15.69
N GLY A 226 9.31 13.79 16.37
CA GLY A 226 9.32 13.03 17.62
C GLY A 226 9.58 11.53 17.44
N LEU A 227 9.53 11.02 16.20
CA LEU A 227 9.84 9.62 15.92
C LEU A 227 11.33 9.32 16.13
N PRO A 228 11.70 8.07 16.51
CA PRO A 228 13.10 7.70 16.73
C PRO A 228 13.97 7.99 15.51
N ALA A 229 15.10 8.68 15.72
CA ALA A 229 16.08 8.99 14.65
C ALA A 229 16.83 7.74 14.16
N ILE A 230 17.00 6.75 15.04
CA ILE A 230 17.53 5.42 14.71
C ILE A 230 16.33 4.47 14.77
N GLN A 231 15.98 3.87 13.63
CA GLN A 231 14.83 2.99 13.53
C GLN A 231 15.25 1.52 13.71
N ALA A 232 14.52 0.78 14.54
CA ALA A 232 14.71 -0.65 14.67
C ALA A 232 14.14 -1.41 13.46
N PRO A 233 14.70 -2.57 13.07
CA PRO A 233 14.26 -3.36 11.93
C PRO A 233 12.76 -3.70 11.89
N GLU A 234 12.12 -3.78 13.05
CA GLU A 234 10.69 -4.08 13.18
C GLU A 234 9.78 -3.09 12.45
N VAL A 235 10.16 -1.81 12.32
CA VAL A 235 9.36 -0.81 11.59
C VAL A 235 9.33 -1.10 10.09
N PHE A 236 10.37 -1.77 9.59
CA PHE A 236 10.46 -2.19 8.20
C PHE A 236 9.84 -3.58 7.98
N GLY A 237 9.23 -4.19 9.01
CA GLY A 237 8.73 -5.56 8.97
C GLY A 237 9.84 -6.61 8.95
N MET A 238 11.01 -6.29 9.51
CA MET A 238 12.19 -7.17 9.51
C MET A 238 12.58 -7.64 10.91
N HIS A 239 13.27 -8.78 10.96
CA HIS A 239 13.87 -9.30 12.18
C HIS A 239 15.16 -8.53 12.54
N GLY A 240 15.49 -8.38 13.83
CA GLY A 240 16.67 -7.65 14.30
C GLY A 240 18.01 -8.06 13.68
N ASN A 241 18.14 -9.30 13.20
CA ASN A 241 19.35 -9.82 12.56
C ASN A 241 19.72 -9.10 11.24
N VAL A 242 18.78 -8.39 10.61
CA VAL A 242 19.09 -7.63 9.38
C VAL A 242 20.09 -6.52 9.63
N ASP A 243 20.09 -5.93 10.83
CA ASP A 243 21.09 -4.92 11.20
C ASP A 243 22.50 -5.51 11.23
N ILE A 244 22.66 -6.72 11.76
CA ILE A 244 23.97 -7.40 11.78
C ILE A 244 24.49 -7.56 10.36
N THR A 245 23.64 -7.96 9.42
CA THR A 245 24.05 -8.14 8.01
C THR A 245 24.38 -6.80 7.34
N ARG A 246 23.58 -5.77 7.58
CA ARG A 246 23.82 -4.41 7.08
C ARG A 246 25.13 -3.85 7.61
N GLU A 247 25.33 -3.90 8.92
CA GLU A 247 26.55 -3.43 9.60
C GLU A 247 27.80 -4.17 9.12
N LEU A 248 27.73 -5.49 8.93
CA LEU A 248 28.83 -6.26 8.33
C LEU A 248 29.14 -5.82 6.90
N SER A 249 28.11 -5.57 6.09
CA SER A 249 28.28 -5.08 4.72
C SER A 249 28.91 -3.68 4.69
N GLU A 250 28.40 -2.74 5.47
CA GLU A 250 28.92 -1.37 5.58
C GLU A 250 30.38 -1.38 6.09
N THR A 251 30.67 -2.20 7.09
CA THR A 251 32.02 -2.38 7.64
C THR A 251 32.98 -2.93 6.58
N ARG A 252 32.54 -3.90 5.76
CA ARG A 252 33.34 -4.43 4.66
C ARG A 252 33.61 -3.37 3.60
N THR A 253 32.58 -2.63 3.18
CA THR A 253 32.74 -1.52 2.23
C THR A 253 33.71 -0.45 2.76
N LEU A 254 33.65 -0.14 4.06
CA LEU A 254 34.60 0.76 4.70
C LEU A 254 36.03 0.22 4.64
N PHE A 255 36.26 -1.06 4.98
CA PHE A 255 37.59 -1.65 4.90
C PHE A 255 38.12 -1.73 3.47
N ASP A 256 37.30 -2.11 2.51
CA ASP A 256 37.67 -2.14 1.09
C ASP A 256 38.04 -0.73 0.61
N SER A 257 37.27 0.29 1.01
CA SER A 257 37.56 1.70 0.71
C SER A 257 38.87 2.17 1.35
N ILE A 258 39.11 1.79 2.61
CA ILE A 258 40.36 2.09 3.30
C ILE A 258 41.52 1.43 2.55
N LEU A 259 41.41 0.16 2.16
CA LEU A 259 42.45 -0.57 1.43
C LEU A 259 42.80 0.07 0.08
N LEU A 260 41.84 0.72 -0.58
CA LEU A 260 42.07 1.51 -1.80
C LEU A 260 42.79 2.84 -1.51
N THR A 261 42.60 3.43 -0.33
CA THR A 261 43.17 4.74 0.07
C THR A 261 44.48 4.65 0.82
N VAL A 262 44.74 3.54 1.53
CA VAL A 262 46.08 3.16 1.96
C VAL A 262 46.81 2.98 0.65
N GLY A 263 47.52 4.04 0.23
CA GLY A 263 48.23 4.01 -1.02
C GLY A 263 48.96 2.68 -1.08
N GLN A 264 49.00 2.10 -2.27
CA GLN A 264 50.18 1.34 -2.66
C GLN A 264 51.36 2.32 -2.59
N THR A 265 51.71 2.77 -1.37
CA THR A 265 53.06 3.09 -1.04
C THR A 265 53.79 1.87 -1.56
N SER A 266 54.61 2.11 -2.56
CA SER A 266 55.74 1.31 -2.92
C SER A 266 56.60 1.16 -1.67
N SER A 267 56.06 0.48 -0.67
CA SER A 267 56.76 -0.10 0.42
C SER A 267 57.48 -1.23 -0.28
N GLU A 268 58.79 -1.05 -0.47
CA GLU A 268 59.78 -2.12 -0.60
C GLU A 268 59.74 -3.02 0.66
N VAL A 269 58.55 -3.44 1.06
CA VAL A 269 58.28 -4.41 2.13
C VAL A 269 57.87 -5.66 1.38
N GLY A 270 58.90 -6.39 0.94
CA GLY A 270 58.82 -7.74 0.40
C GLY A 270 57.59 -7.96 -0.47
N GLY A 271 57.62 -7.43 -1.70
CA GLY A 271 56.73 -7.93 -2.75
C GLY A 271 56.68 -9.44 -2.64
N PHE A 272 55.47 -10.02 -2.78
CA PHE A 272 55.32 -11.48 -2.80
C PHE A 272 56.45 -12.02 -3.67
N THR A 273 57.46 -12.63 -3.05
CA THR A 273 58.59 -13.13 -3.80
C THR A 273 58.02 -14.09 -4.81
N ASP A 274 58.57 -14.18 -6.01
CA ASP A 274 58.07 -15.13 -7.02
C ASP A 274 57.93 -16.54 -6.41
N SER A 275 58.85 -16.90 -5.49
CA SER A 275 58.79 -18.12 -4.67
C SER A 275 57.55 -18.26 -3.76
N ARG A 276 56.99 -17.17 -3.24
CA ARG A 276 55.77 -17.17 -2.42
C ARG A 276 54.52 -17.26 -3.29
N ILE A 277 54.53 -16.65 -4.48
CA ILE A 277 53.47 -16.80 -5.47
C ILE A 277 53.45 -18.25 -5.97
N ASP A 278 54.63 -18.80 -6.26
CA ASP A 278 54.81 -20.21 -6.65
C ASP A 278 54.32 -21.16 -5.56
N ALA A 279 54.64 -20.88 -4.30
CA ALA A 279 54.18 -21.71 -3.19
C ALA A 279 52.64 -21.69 -3.06
N ILE A 280 52.01 -20.53 -3.23
CA ILE A 280 50.54 -20.38 -3.18
C ILE A 280 49.89 -21.08 -4.37
N ALA A 281 50.44 -20.93 -5.58
CA ALA A 281 49.91 -21.57 -6.77
C ALA A 281 50.02 -23.10 -6.69
N ASN A 282 51.15 -23.63 -6.21
CA ASN A 282 51.32 -25.07 -5.99
C ASN A 282 50.38 -25.60 -4.90
N ASP A 283 50.15 -24.84 -3.82
CA ASP A 283 49.16 -25.19 -2.79
C ASP A 283 47.73 -25.21 -3.34
N ILE A 284 47.36 -24.24 -4.19
CA ILE A 284 46.06 -24.22 -4.88
C ILE A 284 45.91 -25.42 -5.81
N LEU A 285 46.91 -25.68 -6.66
CA LEU A 285 46.91 -26.83 -7.58
C LEU A 285 46.84 -28.16 -6.82
N GLY A 286 47.55 -28.27 -5.69
CA GLY A 286 47.52 -29.45 -4.83
C GLY A 286 46.19 -29.68 -4.11
N LYS A 287 45.39 -28.62 -3.93
CA LYS A 287 44.04 -28.68 -3.33
C LYS A 287 42.93 -28.94 -4.35
N LEU A 288 43.23 -28.83 -5.66
CA LEU A 288 42.24 -29.13 -6.68
C LEU A 288 41.92 -30.63 -6.68
N PRO A 289 40.63 -31.01 -6.64
CA PRO A 289 40.25 -32.42 -6.70
C PRO A 289 40.57 -33.02 -8.07
N ASN A 290 40.87 -34.32 -8.08
CA ASN A 290 41.09 -35.06 -9.31
C ASN A 290 39.83 -35.08 -10.19
N ALA A 291 40.03 -35.13 -11.50
CA ALA A 291 38.94 -35.30 -12.45
C ALA A 291 38.20 -36.62 -12.20
N TYR A 292 36.87 -36.59 -12.30
CA TYR A 292 36.04 -37.78 -12.25
C TYR A 292 36.30 -38.66 -13.48
N ASP A 293 36.37 -39.98 -13.28
CA ASP A 293 36.35 -40.94 -14.40
C ASP A 293 34.93 -41.05 -14.95
N ILE A 294 34.70 -40.33 -16.05
CA ILE A 294 33.40 -40.29 -16.73
C ILE A 294 33.04 -41.67 -17.31
N SER A 295 34.03 -42.46 -17.74
CA SER A 295 33.79 -43.81 -18.28
C SER A 295 33.32 -44.78 -17.21
N GLU A 296 33.87 -44.68 -16.00
CA GLU A 296 33.39 -45.44 -14.84
C GLU A 296 32.03 -44.93 -14.36
N ALA A 297 31.81 -43.60 -14.37
CA ALA A 297 30.54 -42.99 -14.00
C ALA A 297 29.39 -43.46 -14.90
N TYR A 298 29.58 -43.54 -16.22
CA TYR A 298 28.58 -44.09 -17.15
C TYR A 298 28.29 -45.59 -16.93
N LYS A 299 29.28 -46.37 -16.46
CA LYS A 299 29.07 -47.79 -16.13
C LYS A 299 28.27 -47.95 -14.83
N LYS A 300 28.56 -47.12 -13.83
CA LYS A 300 27.91 -47.15 -12.51
C LYS A 300 26.52 -46.52 -12.52
N TYR A 301 26.34 -45.45 -13.30
CA TYR A 301 25.11 -44.68 -13.43
C TYR A 301 24.69 -44.62 -14.91
N PRO A 302 24.24 -45.75 -15.49
CA PRO A 302 23.86 -45.79 -16.89
C PRO A 302 22.59 -44.96 -17.15
N VAL A 303 22.46 -44.49 -18.38
CA VAL A 303 21.26 -43.78 -18.86
C VAL A 303 20.08 -44.74 -18.82
N LYS A 304 19.15 -44.49 -17.90
CA LYS A 304 17.92 -45.26 -17.71
C LYS A 304 16.74 -44.33 -17.69
N TYR A 305 15.63 -44.76 -18.29
CA TYR A 305 14.40 -43.97 -18.30
C TYR A 305 13.81 -43.82 -16.90
N GLU A 306 13.92 -44.88 -16.09
CA GLU A 306 13.37 -44.95 -14.73
C GLU A 306 14.20 -44.16 -13.71
N GLU A 307 15.45 -43.81 -14.06
CA GLU A 307 16.40 -43.14 -13.16
C GLU A 307 17.12 -42.00 -13.88
N SER A 308 16.33 -40.97 -14.23
CA SER A 308 16.79 -39.79 -14.97
C SER A 308 17.92 -39.00 -14.29
N MET A 309 18.05 -39.12 -12.96
CA MET A 309 19.11 -38.48 -12.19
C MET A 309 20.51 -39.01 -12.52
N ASN A 310 20.64 -40.24 -13.03
CA ASN A 310 21.93 -40.77 -13.47
C ASN A 310 22.54 -39.91 -14.58
N THR A 311 21.72 -39.48 -15.54
CA THR A 311 22.14 -38.60 -16.63
C THR A 311 22.58 -37.24 -16.11
N VAL A 312 21.83 -36.65 -15.17
CA VAL A 312 22.18 -35.35 -14.56
C VAL A 312 23.50 -35.46 -13.81
N LEU A 313 23.69 -36.51 -13.01
CA LEU A 313 24.90 -36.72 -12.23
C LEU A 313 26.15 -36.80 -13.12
N VAL A 314 26.10 -37.59 -14.19
CA VAL A 314 27.24 -37.73 -15.11
C VAL A 314 27.51 -36.42 -15.87
N GLN A 315 26.48 -35.68 -16.26
CA GLN A 315 26.63 -34.35 -16.88
C GLN A 315 27.25 -33.32 -15.94
N GLU A 316 26.88 -33.33 -14.66
CA GLU A 316 27.49 -32.44 -13.66
C GLU A 316 28.95 -32.83 -13.37
N MET A 317 29.29 -34.12 -13.37
CA MET A 317 30.70 -34.57 -13.30
C MET A 317 31.51 -34.09 -14.49
N GLU A 318 30.97 -34.16 -15.72
CA GLU A 318 31.61 -33.62 -16.91
C GLU A 318 31.80 -32.10 -16.84
N ARG A 319 30.80 -31.36 -16.34
CA ARG A 319 30.89 -29.91 -16.11
C ARG A 319 31.95 -29.56 -15.08
N PHE A 320 32.00 -30.33 -13.98
CA PHE A 320 32.99 -30.15 -12.93
C PHE A 320 34.42 -30.39 -13.45
N ASN A 321 34.63 -31.46 -14.24
CA ASN A 321 35.93 -31.73 -14.86
C ASN A 321 36.39 -30.58 -15.76
N LYS A 322 35.49 -30.00 -16.57
CA LYS A 322 35.78 -28.82 -17.40
C LYS A 322 36.17 -27.60 -16.56
N LEU A 323 35.52 -27.39 -15.42
CA LEU A 323 35.85 -26.29 -14.50
C LEU A 323 37.23 -26.50 -13.86
N VAL A 324 37.53 -27.72 -13.40
CA VAL A 324 38.85 -28.06 -12.83
C VAL A 324 39.95 -27.88 -13.87
N GLU A 325 39.74 -28.36 -15.09
CA GLU A 325 40.67 -28.18 -16.21
C GLU A 325 40.90 -26.68 -16.52
N THR A 326 39.83 -25.88 -16.56
CA THR A 326 39.93 -24.42 -16.78
C THR A 326 40.74 -23.74 -15.67
N ASN A 327 40.51 -24.11 -14.42
CA ASN A 327 41.25 -23.57 -13.28
C ASN A 327 42.74 -23.98 -13.32
N MET A 328 43.05 -25.23 -13.65
CA MET A 328 44.42 -25.69 -13.85
C MET A 328 45.10 -24.92 -15.00
N ASN A 329 44.40 -24.75 -16.12
CA ASN A 329 44.90 -24.03 -17.29
C ASN A 329 45.01 -22.51 -17.08
N LEU A 330 44.38 -21.94 -16.05
CA LEU A 330 44.56 -20.53 -15.67
C LEU A 330 45.78 -20.35 -14.74
N VAL A 331 45.99 -21.27 -13.81
CA VAL A 331 47.08 -21.19 -12.81
C VAL A 331 48.44 -21.59 -13.43
N ASN A 332 48.47 -22.58 -14.32
CA ASN A 332 49.71 -23.04 -14.95
C ASN A 332 50.43 -21.98 -15.81
N PRO A 333 49.75 -21.16 -16.64
CA PRO A 333 50.40 -20.08 -17.38
C PRO A 333 50.88 -18.93 -16.51
N LEU A 334 50.23 -18.67 -15.36
CA LEU A 334 50.71 -17.66 -14.39
C LEU A 334 52.07 -18.06 -13.82
N MET A 335 52.26 -19.34 -13.49
CA MET A 335 53.55 -19.90 -13.11
C MET A 335 54.60 -19.80 -14.23
N LEU A 336 54.21 -20.14 -15.46
CA LEU A 336 55.11 -20.08 -16.62
C LEU A 336 55.53 -18.66 -16.98
N LEU A 337 54.60 -17.69 -16.94
CA LEU A 337 54.88 -16.28 -17.21
C LEU A 337 55.83 -15.68 -16.17
N LEU A 338 55.65 -16.00 -14.88
CA LEU A 338 56.58 -15.57 -13.82
C LEU A 338 57.99 -16.14 -14.05
N SER A 339 58.10 -17.43 -14.40
CA SER A 339 59.39 -18.05 -14.71
C SER A 339 60.07 -17.47 -15.97
N LEU A 340 59.28 -17.09 -16.99
CA LEU A 340 59.77 -16.45 -18.22
C LEU A 340 60.23 -15.00 -17.97
N ILE A 341 59.51 -14.24 -17.15
CA ILE A 341 59.90 -12.87 -16.77
C ILE A 341 61.20 -12.90 -15.95
N TYR A 342 61.38 -13.89 -15.06
CA TYR A 342 62.65 -14.11 -14.36
C TYR A 342 63.80 -14.41 -15.33
N PHE A 343 63.56 -15.28 -16.33
CA PHE A 343 64.57 -15.65 -17.34
C PHE A 343 64.95 -14.48 -18.26
N ILE A 344 64.04 -13.54 -18.52
CA ILE A 344 64.29 -12.35 -19.36
C ILE A 344 65.01 -11.23 -18.57
N ASN A 345 64.81 -11.17 -17.24
CA ASN A 345 65.40 -10.14 -16.37
C ASN A 345 66.69 -10.58 -15.64
N SER A 346 67.15 -11.83 -15.85
CA SER A 346 68.42 -12.37 -15.37
C SER A 346 69.45 -12.39 -16.51
#